data_AF-A0A1A0I3R4-F1
#
_entry.id   AF-A0A1A0I3R4-F1
#
_cell.length_a   1.000
_cell.length_b   1.000
_cell.length_c   1.000
_cell.angle_alpha   90.00
_cell.angle_beta   90.00
_cell.angle_gamma   90.00
#
_symmetry.space_group_name_H-M   'P 1'
#
loop_
_entity.id
_entity.type
_entity.pdbx_description
1 polymer ?
#
loop_
_entity_poly.entity_id
_entity_poly.type
_entity_poly.pdbx_seq_one_letter_code
_entity_poly.pdbx_strand_id
1 'polypeptide(L)'
;MATFSTADVEAIALRTTEDEDVSLLSRIGEPASPEESHEPGAVVFDFSDVTLDSYLQTRQRLTGSRQAGYAWSVMIGHCGYSAKFIEQYVSQVLAAAEGFHTWCLMGGDIELKSRLKALHDMLPADVQTRLGLDVGHWADWAVWARNHVAHGGSKRQRFIEDSMEILAVGKSVHLVTYLVVLCKLGVPVEKIVDALNNHPRLRPMVAYCEVVNKVQGPPKL
;
A
#
# COMPACT_ATOMS: atom_id res chain seq x y z
N MET A 1 -3.02 -2.45 13.74
CA MET A 1 -4.42 -2.76 14.07
C MET A 1 -4.86 -1.76 15.12
N ALA A 2 -6.16 -1.53 15.20
CA ALA A 2 -6.85 -0.71 16.17
C ALA A 2 -6.47 -0.98 17.65
N THR A 3 -5.99 0.02 18.41
CA THR A 3 -5.63 -0.08 19.84
C THR A 3 -6.74 0.45 20.77
N PHE A 4 -7.81 -0.32 20.97
CA PHE A 4 -8.95 0.09 21.80
C PHE A 4 -8.52 0.27 23.27
N SER A 5 -8.96 1.34 23.93
CA SER A 5 -8.85 1.46 25.39
C SER A 5 -9.69 0.38 26.06
N THR A 6 -9.28 -0.09 27.24
CA THR A 6 -9.99 -1.10 28.03
C THR A 6 -11.44 -0.70 28.30
N ALA A 7 -12.36 -1.29 27.54
CA ALA A 7 -13.73 -1.53 27.94
C ALA A 7 -13.88 -3.05 28.12
N ASP A 8 -14.72 -3.50 29.06
CA ASP A 8 -14.96 -4.91 29.45
C ASP A 8 -15.51 -5.79 28.30
N VAL A 9 -14.74 -5.93 27.21
CA VAL A 9 -15.10 -6.71 26.03
C VAL A 9 -13.95 -7.68 25.77
N GLU A 10 -14.14 -8.93 26.18
CA GLU A 10 -13.13 -10.00 26.13
C GLU A 10 -12.78 -10.48 24.71
N ALA A 11 -13.65 -10.26 23.71
CA ALA A 11 -13.36 -10.65 22.32
C ALA A 11 -14.25 -9.94 21.28
N ILE A 12 -13.69 -9.70 20.09
CA ILE A 12 -14.44 -9.36 18.88
C ILE A 12 -14.14 -10.45 17.84
N ALA A 13 -15.14 -11.28 17.53
CA ALA A 13 -15.08 -12.28 16.46
C ALA A 13 -15.92 -11.83 15.26
N LEU A 14 -15.49 -12.19 14.05
CA LEU A 14 -16.21 -11.87 12.81
C LEU A 14 -16.57 -13.20 12.12
N ARG A 15 -17.86 -13.47 11.98
CA ARG A 15 -18.35 -14.70 11.33
C ARG A 15 -18.32 -14.55 9.82
N THR A 16 -17.75 -15.53 9.15
CA THR A 16 -17.80 -15.65 7.69
C THR A 16 -19.08 -16.36 7.25
N THR A 17 -19.39 -16.35 5.94
CA THR A 17 -20.60 -16.96 5.36
C THR A 17 -20.68 -18.48 5.50
N GLU A 18 -19.62 -19.13 5.96
CA GLU A 18 -19.55 -20.58 6.21
C GLU A 18 -19.53 -20.92 7.70
N ASP A 19 -19.85 -19.95 8.57
CA ASP A 19 -19.85 -20.08 10.05
C ASP A 19 -18.48 -20.48 10.63
N GLU A 20 -17.40 -20.24 9.87
CA GLU A 20 -16.02 -20.40 10.34
C GLU A 20 -15.48 -19.11 10.97
N ASP A 21 -14.87 -19.25 12.15
CA ASP A 21 -14.14 -18.20 12.85
C ASP A 21 -12.78 -17.98 12.16
N VAL A 22 -12.63 -16.84 11.47
CA VAL A 22 -11.39 -16.51 10.75
C VAL A 22 -10.69 -15.31 11.38
N SER A 23 -9.44 -15.51 11.79
CA SER A 23 -8.56 -14.45 12.30
C SER A 23 -8.13 -13.49 11.18
N LEU A 24 -8.34 -12.19 11.40
CA LEU A 24 -8.36 -11.21 10.32
C LEU A 24 -6.98 -10.68 9.88
N LEU A 25 -5.87 -10.93 10.59
CA LEU A 25 -4.56 -10.38 10.18
C LEU A 25 -3.32 -11.20 10.62
N SER A 26 -2.56 -11.64 9.61
CA SER A 26 -1.12 -11.35 9.41
C SER A 26 -0.02 -12.42 9.58
N ARG A 27 -0.31 -13.72 9.77
CA ARG A 27 0.67 -14.78 9.46
C ARG A 27 -0.03 -16.06 9.03
N ILE A 28 0.12 -16.46 7.76
CA ILE A 28 -0.29 -17.82 7.36
C ILE A 28 0.74 -18.77 7.97
N GLY A 29 0.35 -19.46 9.05
CA GLY A 29 1.12 -20.56 9.66
C GLY A 29 1.79 -20.27 11.00
N GLU A 30 1.68 -19.06 11.55
CA GLU A 30 2.20 -18.76 12.90
C GLU A 30 1.12 -18.10 13.76
N PRO A 31 0.92 -18.53 15.02
CA PRO A 31 0.00 -17.86 15.94
C PRO A 31 0.48 -16.42 16.17
N ALA A 32 -0.36 -15.43 15.88
CA ALA A 32 -0.08 -14.05 16.28
C ALA A 32 -0.18 -13.95 17.82
N SER A 33 0.92 -13.59 18.48
CA SER A 33 0.93 -13.35 19.93
C SER A 33 0.74 -11.87 20.22
N PRO A 34 -0.26 -11.47 21.02
CA PRO A 34 -0.47 -10.08 21.45
C PRO A 34 0.74 -9.42 22.14
N GLU A 35 1.69 -10.25 22.58
CA GLU A 35 2.90 -9.85 23.31
C GLU A 35 4.15 -9.75 22.43
N GLU A 36 4.05 -9.88 21.10
CA GLU A 36 5.20 -9.62 20.22
C GLU A 36 5.67 -8.17 20.39
N SER A 37 6.92 -7.99 20.81
CA SER A 37 7.51 -6.66 20.98
C SER A 37 7.60 -5.98 19.61
N HIS A 38 6.67 -5.08 19.34
CA HIS A 38 6.80 -4.16 18.22
C HIS A 38 7.80 -3.08 18.62
N GLU A 39 8.82 -2.86 17.79
CA GLU A 39 9.70 -1.70 17.96
C GLU A 39 8.80 -0.45 17.98
N PRO A 40 8.79 0.35 19.07
CA PRO A 40 7.88 1.50 19.17
C PRO A 40 8.02 2.48 18.00
N GLY A 41 9.20 2.56 17.38
CA GLY A 41 9.46 3.35 16.17
C GLY A 41 8.83 2.80 14.88
N ALA A 42 8.20 1.63 14.92
CA ALA A 42 7.51 0.99 13.81
C ALA A 42 5.97 1.18 13.84
N VAL A 43 5.47 2.08 14.69
CA VAL A 43 4.06 2.48 14.72
C VAL A 43 3.92 3.78 13.93
N VAL A 44 2.99 3.81 12.96
CA VAL A 44 2.72 5.00 12.12
C VAL A 44 1.69 5.92 12.78
N PHE A 45 0.67 5.34 13.42
CA PHE A 45 -0.36 6.06 14.17
C PHE A 45 -0.99 5.10 15.19
N ASP A 46 -1.63 5.66 16.21
CA ASP A 46 -2.45 4.93 17.18
C ASP A 46 -3.84 5.57 17.36
N PHE A 47 -4.57 5.16 18.39
CA PHE A 47 -5.93 5.65 18.65
C PHE A 47 -6.03 6.99 19.37
N SER A 48 -4.91 7.55 19.79
CA SER A 48 -4.82 8.98 20.12
C SER A 48 -4.78 9.84 18.86
N ASP A 49 -4.22 9.32 17.76
CA ASP A 49 -4.15 10.02 16.47
C ASP A 49 -5.44 9.86 15.64
N VAL A 50 -5.99 8.65 15.58
CA VAL A 50 -7.23 8.33 14.86
C VAL A 50 -8.15 7.55 15.77
N THR A 51 -9.29 8.13 16.17
CA THR A 51 -10.21 7.42 17.04
C THR A 51 -10.66 6.11 16.39
N LEU A 52 -10.82 5.11 17.23
CA LEU A 52 -11.35 3.82 16.83
C LEU A 52 -12.61 3.90 15.95
N ASP A 53 -13.58 4.69 16.41
CA ASP A 53 -14.88 4.80 15.74
C ASP A 53 -14.70 5.36 14.32
N SER A 54 -13.90 6.43 14.19
CA SER A 54 -13.53 7.00 12.90
C SER A 54 -12.81 5.99 12.00
N TYR A 55 -11.87 5.22 12.57
CA TYR A 55 -11.17 4.16 11.86
C TYR A 55 -12.14 3.10 11.32
N LEU A 56 -13.04 2.58 12.15
CA LEU A 56 -14.00 1.53 11.77
C LEU A 56 -14.97 2.03 10.70
N GLN A 57 -15.53 3.23 10.87
CA GLN A 57 -16.44 3.84 9.90
C GLN A 57 -15.75 4.06 8.56
N THR A 58 -14.53 4.61 8.57
CA THR A 58 -13.78 4.85 7.34
C THR A 58 -13.41 3.54 6.65
N ARG A 59 -12.93 2.54 7.41
CA ARG A 59 -12.62 1.21 6.87
C ARG A 59 -13.86 0.60 6.24
N GLN A 60 -15.00 0.58 6.93
CA GLN A 60 -16.25 0.03 6.41
C GLN A 60 -16.66 0.71 5.10
N ARG A 61 -16.54 2.04 5.02
CA ARG A 61 -16.82 2.80 3.80
C ARG A 61 -15.87 2.43 2.66
N LEU A 62 -14.57 2.29 2.93
CA LEU A 62 -13.56 1.95 1.92
C LEU A 62 -13.59 0.48 1.49
N THR A 63 -14.19 -0.40 2.30
CA THR A 63 -14.27 -1.84 2.02
C THR A 63 -15.71 -2.34 1.88
N GLY A 64 -16.65 -1.46 1.52
CA GLY A 64 -18.08 -1.78 1.52
C GLY A 64 -18.53 -2.80 0.47
N SER A 65 -17.70 -3.06 -0.55
CA SER A 65 -17.94 -4.09 -1.58
C SER A 65 -16.88 -5.19 -1.53
N ARG A 66 -17.19 -6.36 -2.11
CA ARG A 66 -16.25 -7.49 -2.19
C ARG A 66 -14.95 -7.11 -2.90
N GLN A 67 -15.07 -6.37 -4.00
CA GLN A 67 -13.91 -5.94 -4.79
C GLN A 67 -13.07 -4.92 -4.03
N ALA A 68 -13.70 -3.96 -3.35
CA ALA A 68 -13.01 -2.99 -2.50
C ALA A 68 -12.30 -3.68 -1.31
N GLY A 69 -12.96 -4.65 -0.67
CA GLY A 69 -12.37 -5.48 0.38
C GLY A 69 -11.15 -6.26 -0.08
N TYR A 70 -11.18 -6.82 -1.30
CA TYR A 70 -10.03 -7.51 -1.88
C TYR A 70 -8.85 -6.55 -2.12
N ALA A 71 -9.08 -5.42 -2.80
CA ALA A 71 -8.03 -4.45 -3.09
C ALA A 71 -7.39 -3.89 -1.81
N TRP A 72 -8.22 -3.55 -0.82
CA TRP A 72 -7.76 -3.15 0.51
C TRP A 72 -6.89 -4.24 1.17
N SER A 73 -7.35 -5.49 1.16
CA SER A 73 -6.66 -6.59 1.84
C SER A 73 -5.30 -6.89 1.22
N VAL A 74 -5.19 -6.85 -0.11
CA VAL A 74 -3.89 -7.01 -0.79
C VAL A 74 -2.96 -5.85 -0.45
N MET A 75 -3.47 -4.61 -0.49
CA MET A 75 -2.69 -3.41 -0.18
C MET A 75 -2.14 -3.42 1.26
N ILE A 76 -3.00 -3.65 2.25
CA ILE A 76 -2.59 -3.72 3.67
C ILE A 76 -1.75 -4.96 3.95
N GLY A 77 -2.03 -6.09 3.30
CA GLY A 77 -1.24 -7.31 3.43
C GLY A 77 0.24 -7.09 3.10
N HIS A 78 0.53 -6.24 2.11
CA HIS A 78 1.90 -5.91 1.72
C HIS A 78 2.68 -5.05 2.73
N CYS A 79 2.03 -4.51 3.76
CA CYS A 79 2.72 -3.86 4.89
C CYS A 79 3.43 -4.88 5.80
N GLY A 80 2.89 -6.10 5.89
CA GLY A 80 3.41 -7.20 6.70
C GLY A 80 4.07 -8.32 5.89
N TYR A 81 3.84 -8.38 4.58
CA TYR A 81 4.28 -9.47 3.71
C TYR A 81 4.93 -8.96 2.42
N SER A 82 6.09 -9.53 2.07
CA SER A 82 6.69 -9.36 0.74
C SER A 82 6.62 -10.67 -0.02
N ALA A 83 6.14 -10.63 -1.26
CA ALA A 83 6.19 -11.79 -2.13
C ALA A 83 7.66 -12.21 -2.39
N LYS A 84 7.87 -13.50 -2.65
CA LYS A 84 9.21 -14.05 -2.93
C LYS A 84 9.75 -13.65 -4.30
N PHE A 85 8.88 -13.29 -5.24
CA PHE A 85 9.21 -12.88 -6.60
C PHE A 85 8.80 -11.43 -6.86
N ILE A 86 9.65 -10.66 -7.53
CA ILE A 86 9.44 -9.23 -7.79
C ILE A 86 8.23 -9.04 -8.71
N GLU A 87 8.08 -9.88 -9.72
CA GLU A 87 7.00 -9.82 -10.71
C GLU A 87 5.65 -10.06 -10.04
N GLN A 88 5.60 -11.04 -9.12
CA GLN A 88 4.40 -11.31 -8.33
C GLN A 88 4.08 -10.11 -7.43
N TYR A 89 5.08 -9.58 -6.72
CA TYR A 89 4.90 -8.40 -5.86
C TYR A 89 4.35 -7.22 -6.67
N VAL A 90 4.99 -6.90 -7.80
CA VAL A 90 4.65 -5.77 -8.65
C VAL A 90 3.26 -5.93 -9.27
N SER A 91 2.93 -7.13 -9.74
CA SER A 91 1.60 -7.45 -10.24
C SER A 91 0.53 -7.21 -9.17
N GLN A 92 0.77 -7.68 -7.94
CA GLN A 92 -0.18 -7.55 -6.84
C GLN A 92 -0.37 -6.09 -6.40
N VAL A 93 0.71 -5.32 -6.23
CA VAL A 93 0.60 -3.92 -5.78
C VAL A 93 -0.03 -3.01 -6.83
N LEU A 94 0.26 -3.22 -8.12
CA LEU A 94 -0.36 -2.46 -9.21
C LEU A 94 -1.86 -2.77 -9.30
N ALA A 95 -2.23 -4.06 -9.26
CA ALA A 95 -3.64 -4.46 -9.25
C ALA A 95 -4.38 -3.92 -8.02
N ALA A 96 -3.72 -3.93 -6.85
CA ALA A 96 -4.30 -3.39 -5.63
C ALA A 96 -4.43 -1.86 -5.67
N ALA A 97 -3.49 -1.13 -6.27
CA ALA A 97 -3.62 0.32 -6.48
C ALA A 97 -4.77 0.66 -7.44
N GLU A 98 -4.89 -0.06 -8.55
CA GLU A 98 -6.03 0.07 -9.49
C GLU A 98 -7.36 -0.20 -8.78
N GLY A 99 -7.44 -1.31 -8.04
CA GLY A 99 -8.63 -1.72 -7.31
C GLY A 99 -8.96 -0.76 -6.18
N PHE A 100 -7.97 -0.21 -5.48
CA PHE A 100 -8.17 0.77 -4.42
C PHE A 100 -8.76 2.07 -4.98
N HIS A 101 -8.17 2.61 -6.04
CA HIS A 101 -8.72 3.79 -6.72
C HIS A 101 -10.15 3.53 -7.24
N THR A 102 -10.35 2.42 -7.93
CA THR A 102 -11.62 2.14 -8.62
C THR A 102 -12.75 1.80 -7.65
N TRP A 103 -12.48 0.91 -6.68
CA TRP A 103 -13.52 0.33 -5.84
C TRP A 103 -13.56 0.92 -4.43
N CYS A 104 -12.41 1.22 -3.81
CA CYS A 104 -12.39 1.83 -2.48
C CYS A 104 -12.69 3.33 -2.52
N LEU A 105 -12.20 4.02 -3.56
CA LEU A 105 -12.37 5.47 -3.72
C LEU A 105 -13.46 5.86 -4.73
N MET A 106 -14.09 4.88 -5.39
CA MET A 106 -15.11 5.11 -6.44
C MET A 106 -14.61 6.01 -7.58
N GLY A 107 -13.33 5.92 -7.93
CA GLY A 107 -12.69 6.80 -8.92
C GLY A 107 -13.03 6.49 -10.39
N GLY A 108 -13.93 5.55 -10.65
CA GLY A 108 -14.38 5.20 -12.01
C GLY A 108 -13.39 4.38 -12.84
N ASP A 109 -13.77 4.11 -14.09
CA ASP A 109 -12.95 3.37 -15.04
C ASP A 109 -12.11 4.32 -15.91
N ILE A 110 -10.83 4.46 -15.57
CA ILE A 110 -9.85 5.30 -16.26
C ILE A 110 -8.55 4.52 -16.42
N GLU A 111 -7.61 4.96 -17.24
CA GLU A 111 -6.35 4.22 -17.43
C GLU A 111 -5.48 4.19 -16.16
N LEU A 112 -4.67 3.13 -15.98
CA LEU A 112 -3.74 2.96 -14.84
C LEU A 112 -2.90 4.21 -14.59
N LYS A 113 -2.33 4.81 -15.65
CA LYS A 113 -1.55 6.04 -15.55
C LYS A 113 -2.33 7.15 -14.84
N SER A 114 -3.58 7.38 -15.23
CA SER A 114 -4.45 8.40 -14.64
C SER A 114 -4.85 8.06 -13.21
N ARG A 115 -5.11 6.78 -12.90
CA ARG A 115 -5.38 6.33 -11.53
C ARG A 115 -4.22 6.64 -10.58
N LEU A 116 -3.00 6.34 -11.00
CA LEU A 116 -1.80 6.55 -10.18
C LEU A 116 -1.54 8.04 -9.93
N LYS A 117 -1.70 8.88 -10.96
CA LYS A 117 -1.65 10.33 -10.81
C LYS A 117 -2.70 10.84 -9.83
N ALA A 118 -3.94 10.40 -9.98
CA ALA A 118 -5.02 10.76 -9.07
C ALA A 118 -4.74 10.33 -7.62
N LEU A 119 -4.18 9.14 -7.40
CA LEU A 119 -3.77 8.71 -6.06
C LEU A 119 -2.67 9.62 -5.48
N HIS A 120 -1.65 9.95 -6.26
CA HIS A 120 -0.61 10.89 -5.83
C HIS A 120 -1.18 12.27 -5.49
N ASP A 121 -2.06 12.80 -6.35
CA ASP A 121 -2.63 14.15 -6.20
C ASP A 121 -3.59 14.25 -4.99
N MET A 122 -4.06 13.12 -4.45
CA MET A 122 -4.81 13.08 -3.19
C MET A 122 -3.93 13.25 -1.94
N LEU A 123 -2.60 13.15 -2.06
CA LEU A 123 -1.69 13.32 -0.94
C LEU A 123 -1.52 14.81 -0.59
N PRO A 124 -1.35 15.16 0.70
CA PRO A 124 -0.98 16.52 1.10
C PRO A 124 0.34 16.98 0.46
N ALA A 125 0.48 18.28 0.20
CA ALA A 125 1.66 18.86 -0.46
C ALA A 125 2.98 18.52 0.26
N ASP A 126 2.99 18.48 1.59
CA ASP A 126 4.17 18.12 2.39
C ASP A 126 4.59 16.66 2.16
N VAL A 127 3.60 15.76 2.02
CA VAL A 127 3.83 14.35 1.71
C VAL A 127 4.36 14.20 0.29
N GLN A 128 3.75 14.89 -0.69
CA GLN A 128 4.21 14.89 -2.09
C GLN A 128 5.66 15.39 -2.19
N THR A 129 5.97 16.50 -1.52
CA THR A 129 7.32 17.09 -1.46
C THR A 129 8.31 16.10 -0.85
N ARG A 130 7.90 15.40 0.22
CA ARG A 130 8.75 14.39 0.86
C ARG A 130 9.05 13.18 -0.02
N LEU A 131 8.09 12.77 -0.85
CA LEU A 131 8.29 11.69 -1.84
C LEU A 131 9.20 12.13 -2.99
N GLY A 132 9.12 13.41 -3.39
CA GLY A 132 9.95 13.98 -4.45
C GLY A 132 9.81 13.26 -5.78
N LEU A 133 8.66 12.62 -6.03
CA LEU A 133 8.46 11.70 -7.14
C LEU A 133 8.17 12.48 -8.44
N ASP A 134 8.85 12.15 -9.54
CA ASP A 134 8.43 12.57 -10.87
C ASP A 134 7.19 11.76 -11.26
N VAL A 135 6.03 12.33 -10.97
CA VAL A 135 4.73 11.66 -11.12
C VAL A 135 4.46 11.23 -12.56
N GLY A 136 4.92 12.02 -13.54
CA GLY A 136 4.74 11.72 -14.96
C GLY A 136 5.54 10.48 -15.35
N HIS A 137 6.82 10.51 -15.02
CA HIS A 137 7.77 9.42 -15.29
C HIS A 137 7.42 8.14 -14.55
N TRP A 138 7.09 8.25 -13.26
CA TRP A 138 6.67 7.13 -12.41
C TRP A 138 5.42 6.42 -12.95
N ALA A 139 4.40 7.18 -13.35
CA ALA A 139 3.17 6.58 -13.86
C ALA A 139 3.38 5.87 -15.21
N ASP A 140 4.28 6.37 -16.06
CA ASP A 140 4.68 5.70 -17.30
C ASP A 140 5.42 4.38 -17.04
N TRP A 141 6.34 4.39 -16.09
CA TRP A 141 7.04 3.19 -15.64
C TRP A 141 6.12 2.15 -15.01
N ALA A 142 5.11 2.57 -14.26
CA ALA A 142 4.12 1.68 -13.69
C ALA A 142 3.28 0.97 -14.76
N VAL A 143 2.88 1.68 -15.83
CA VAL A 143 2.21 1.06 -16.98
C VAL A 143 3.12 0.07 -17.69
N TRP A 144 4.38 0.44 -17.91
CA TRP A 144 5.35 -0.46 -18.54
C TRP A 144 5.58 -1.71 -17.68
N ALA A 145 5.82 -1.56 -16.38
CA ALA A 145 6.03 -2.66 -15.45
C ALA A 145 4.81 -3.59 -15.40
N ARG A 146 3.59 -3.05 -15.38
CA ARG A 146 2.33 -3.81 -15.46
C ARG A 146 2.28 -4.68 -16.71
N ASN A 147 2.62 -4.12 -17.86
CA ASN A 147 2.62 -4.86 -19.13
C ASN A 147 3.77 -5.89 -19.17
N HIS A 148 4.95 -5.54 -18.65
CA HIS A 148 6.12 -6.43 -18.59
C HIS A 148 5.83 -7.70 -17.79
N VAL A 149 5.27 -7.55 -16.57
CA VAL A 149 4.95 -8.71 -15.72
C VAL A 149 3.79 -9.53 -16.27
N ALA A 150 2.85 -8.91 -17.01
CA ALA A 150 1.73 -9.62 -17.64
C ALA A 150 2.16 -10.47 -18.85
N HIS A 151 3.23 -10.08 -19.56
CA HIS A 151 3.68 -10.73 -20.79
C HIS A 151 4.95 -11.59 -20.62
N GLY A 152 5.34 -11.92 -19.38
CA GLY A 152 6.35 -12.96 -19.09
C GLY A 152 7.81 -12.53 -19.24
N GLY A 153 8.11 -11.22 -19.27
CA GLY A 153 9.46 -10.67 -19.27
C GLY A 153 10.27 -10.91 -20.55
N SER A 154 10.83 -9.85 -21.14
CA SER A 154 11.69 -9.99 -22.32
C SER A 154 13.09 -10.55 -21.98
N LYS A 155 13.67 -11.30 -22.93
CA LYS A 155 14.94 -12.07 -22.89
C LYS A 155 16.00 -11.69 -21.82
N ARG A 156 16.35 -12.73 -21.02
CA ARG A 156 17.45 -13.03 -20.06
C ARG A 156 18.60 -12.05 -19.71
N GLN A 157 19.00 -11.07 -20.52
CA GLN A 157 20.18 -10.22 -20.22
C GLN A 157 19.82 -8.83 -19.67
N ARG A 158 18.62 -8.30 -20.00
CA ARG A 158 18.04 -7.08 -19.39
C ARG A 158 17.40 -7.33 -18.02
N PHE A 159 17.20 -8.59 -17.68
CA PHE A 159 16.37 -9.05 -16.56
C PHE A 159 16.86 -8.56 -15.18
N ILE A 160 18.18 -8.40 -14.96
CA ILE A 160 18.72 -8.06 -13.63
C ILE A 160 18.63 -6.56 -13.33
N GLU A 161 18.96 -5.71 -14.32
CA GLU A 161 18.82 -4.24 -14.18
C GLU A 161 17.34 -3.85 -14.12
N ASP A 162 16.51 -4.40 -15.02
CA ASP A 162 15.05 -4.19 -15.03
C ASP A 162 14.41 -4.64 -13.70
N SER A 163 14.92 -5.69 -13.04
CA SER A 163 14.33 -6.22 -11.79
C SER A 163 14.32 -5.21 -10.64
N MET A 164 15.40 -4.44 -10.46
CA MET A 164 15.48 -3.47 -9.36
C MET A 164 14.68 -2.21 -9.66
N GLU A 165 14.62 -1.80 -10.93
CA GLU A 165 13.79 -0.69 -11.39
C GLU A 165 12.30 -1.02 -11.26
N ILE A 166 11.90 -2.21 -11.72
CA ILE A 166 10.53 -2.74 -11.57
C ILE A 166 10.15 -2.87 -10.09
N LEU A 167 11.07 -3.33 -9.24
CA LEU A 167 10.85 -3.36 -7.79
C LEU A 167 10.66 -1.95 -7.22
N ALA A 168 11.46 -0.97 -7.64
CA ALA A 168 11.34 0.42 -7.19
C ALA A 168 9.97 1.02 -7.57
N VAL A 169 9.50 0.73 -8.79
CA VAL A 169 8.16 1.08 -9.26
C VAL A 169 7.08 0.43 -8.38
N GLY A 170 7.18 -0.88 -8.10
CA GLY A 170 6.23 -1.55 -7.22
C GLY A 170 6.21 -0.98 -5.81
N LYS A 171 7.38 -0.73 -5.22
CA LYS A 171 7.54 -0.18 -3.86
C LYS A 171 6.98 1.24 -3.77
N SER A 172 7.23 2.08 -4.76
CA SER A 172 6.69 3.45 -4.82
C SER A 172 5.18 3.47 -5.04
N VAL A 173 4.62 2.59 -5.89
CA VAL A 173 3.16 2.44 -6.04
C VAL A 173 2.51 1.99 -4.73
N HIS A 174 3.09 1.00 -4.06
CA HIS A 174 2.63 0.57 -2.75
C HIS A 174 2.68 1.73 -1.74
N LEU A 175 3.79 2.46 -1.68
CA LEU A 175 3.96 3.59 -0.78
C LEU A 175 2.89 4.66 -1.01
N VAL A 176 2.73 5.15 -2.24
CA VAL A 176 1.75 6.19 -2.57
C VAL A 176 0.34 5.73 -2.18
N THR A 177 -0.05 4.52 -2.56
CA THR A 177 -1.38 3.98 -2.26
C THR A 177 -1.61 3.84 -0.75
N TYR A 178 -0.60 3.36 -0.02
CA TYR A 178 -0.66 3.25 1.44
C TYR A 178 -0.77 4.61 2.13
N LEU A 179 -0.04 5.63 1.66
CA LEU A 179 -0.15 6.99 2.19
C LEU A 179 -1.53 7.58 1.95
N VAL A 180 -2.17 7.30 0.80
CA VAL A 180 -3.57 7.68 0.56
C VAL A 180 -4.49 6.98 1.56
N VAL A 181 -4.26 5.70 1.86
CA VAL A 181 -5.02 5.00 2.90
C VAL A 181 -4.91 5.72 4.25
N LEU A 182 -3.69 6.07 4.68
CA LEU A 182 -3.48 6.80 5.94
C LEU A 182 -4.21 8.15 5.95
N CYS A 183 -4.13 8.90 4.85
CA CYS A 183 -4.85 10.16 4.70
C CYS A 183 -6.37 9.95 4.80
N LYS A 184 -6.91 8.90 4.17
CA LYS A 184 -8.35 8.60 4.24
C LYS A 184 -8.79 8.13 5.61
N LEU A 185 -7.92 7.45 6.37
CA LEU A 185 -8.15 7.08 7.76
C LEU A 185 -8.10 8.28 8.71
N GLY A 186 -7.71 9.47 8.24
CA GLY A 186 -7.64 10.68 9.06
C GLY A 186 -6.35 10.78 9.87
N VAL A 187 -5.29 10.05 9.51
CA VAL A 187 -4.00 10.17 10.18
C VAL A 187 -3.44 11.59 9.94
N PRO A 188 -2.99 12.30 11.00
CA PRO A 188 -2.46 13.64 10.86
C PRO A 188 -1.26 13.71 9.90
N VAL A 189 -1.17 14.78 9.11
CA VAL A 189 -0.15 14.91 8.06
C VAL A 189 1.26 14.90 8.65
N GLU A 190 1.44 15.55 9.80
CA GLU A 190 2.68 15.57 10.56
C GLU A 190 3.15 14.18 10.98
N LYS A 191 2.22 13.27 11.32
CA LYS A 191 2.54 11.87 11.65
C LYS A 191 2.96 11.10 10.41
N ILE A 192 2.30 11.34 9.28
CA ILE A 192 2.68 10.73 8.01
C ILE A 192 4.09 11.18 7.60
N VAL A 193 4.38 12.48 7.69
CA VAL A 193 5.70 13.03 7.37
C VAL A 193 6.77 12.51 8.33
N ASP A 194 6.50 12.45 9.63
CA ASP A 194 7.40 11.86 10.62
C ASP A 194 7.70 10.38 10.29
N ALA A 195 6.68 9.60 9.96
CA ALA A 195 6.85 8.21 9.57
C ALA A 195 7.70 8.06 8.30
N LEU A 196 7.54 8.93 7.29
CA LEU A 196 8.41 8.95 6.11
C LEU A 196 9.87 9.30 6.41
N ASN A 197 10.14 9.97 7.52
CA ASN A 197 11.49 10.34 7.95
C ASN A 197 12.12 9.30 8.86
N ASN A 198 11.34 8.69 9.75
CA ASN A 198 11.85 7.96 10.90
C ASN A 198 11.42 6.49 10.95
N HIS A 199 10.30 6.11 10.33
CA HIS A 199 9.80 4.75 10.42
C HIS A 199 10.74 3.76 9.70
N PRO A 200 11.18 2.66 10.36
CA PRO A 200 12.22 1.77 9.84
C PRO A 200 11.85 1.11 8.52
N ARG A 201 10.55 0.97 8.22
CA ARG A 201 10.08 0.42 6.93
C ARG A 201 9.67 1.47 5.91
N LEU A 202 9.21 2.65 6.31
CA LEU A 202 8.71 3.64 5.35
C LEU A 202 9.85 4.53 4.85
N ARG A 203 10.80 4.90 5.73
CA ARG A 203 11.96 5.69 5.35
C ARG A 203 12.74 5.05 4.18
N PRO A 204 13.06 3.74 4.18
CA PRO A 204 13.69 3.10 3.02
C PRO A 204 12.78 3.04 1.80
N MET A 205 11.45 3.00 1.97
CA MET A 205 10.53 3.00 0.83
C MET A 205 10.59 4.31 0.04
N VAL A 206 10.86 5.44 0.68
CA VAL A 206 11.02 6.73 -0.01
C VAL A 206 12.23 6.73 -0.95
N ALA A 207 13.31 6.01 -0.61
CA ALA A 207 14.48 5.92 -1.47
C ALA A 207 14.15 5.30 -2.85
N TYR A 208 13.13 4.43 -2.93
CA TYR A 208 12.68 3.89 -4.22
C TYR A 208 12.03 4.96 -5.12
N CYS A 209 11.44 6.02 -4.56
CA CYS A 209 10.96 7.15 -5.36
C CYS A 209 12.12 7.85 -6.07
N GLU A 210 13.24 8.06 -5.39
CA GLU A 210 14.45 8.63 -6.00
C GLU A 210 15.07 7.70 -7.05
N VAL A 211 15.02 6.38 -6.83
CA VAL A 211 15.46 5.39 -7.83
C VAL A 211 14.61 5.52 -9.08
N VAL A 212 13.27 5.52 -8.95
CA VAL A 212 12.35 5.68 -10.09
C VAL A 212 12.66 6.93 -10.89
N ASN A 213 12.92 8.07 -10.24
CA ASN A 213 13.25 9.33 -10.93
C ASN A 213 14.54 9.26 -11.78
N LYS A 214 15.43 8.32 -11.48
CA LYS A 214 16.74 8.16 -12.16
C LYS A 214 16.71 7.06 -13.21
N VAL A 215 15.64 6.28 -13.29
CA VAL A 215 15.53 5.21 -14.27
C VAL A 215 15.52 5.82 -15.68
N GLN A 216 16.37 5.31 -16.56
CA GLN A 216 16.38 5.77 -17.95
C GLN A 216 15.13 5.25 -18.64
N GLY A 217 14.32 6.17 -19.20
CA GLY A 217 12.90 5.98 -19.52
C GLY A 217 12.44 4.63 -20.07
N PRO A 218 11.15 4.29 -19.88
CA PRO A 218 10.64 2.95 -20.18
C PRO A 218 10.95 2.60 -21.64
N PRO A 219 11.48 1.40 -21.92
CA PRO A 219 11.72 0.97 -23.29
C PRO A 219 10.46 1.23 -24.12
N LYS A 220 10.61 1.94 -25.25
CA LYS A 220 9.50 2.09 -26.19
C LYS A 220 8.95 0.70 -26.49
N LEU A 221 7.67 0.50 -26.18
CA LEU A 221 6.91 -0.70 -26.50
C LEU A 221 6.89 -0.91 -28.02
#